data_AF-Q8T785-F1
#
_entry.id   AF-Q8T785-F1
#
_cell.length_a   1.000
_cell.length_b   1.000
_cell.length_c   1.000
_cell.angle_alpha   90.00
_cell.angle_beta   90.00
_cell.angle_gamma   90.00
#
_symmetry.space_group_name_H-M   'P 1'
#
loop_
_entity.id
_entity.type
_entity.pdbx_description
1 polymer ?
#
loop_
_entity_poly.entity_id
_entity_poly.type
_entity_poly.pdbx_seq_one_letter_code
_entity_poly.pdbx_strand_id
1 'polypeptide(L)'
;VEHFKDEFKRKYKKDLSGNDRALRRLRTACERAKRTLSASTTATVEIDSLYDLLVFQRLGIDFNSSITRARFEDLCGDYFRNCLGPVEKVLKDSKMGKGDIDEVVLVGG
;
A
#
# COMPACT_ATOMS: atom_id res chain seq x y z
N VAL A 1 3.41 0.46 -2.21
CA VAL A 1 4.85 0.13 -2.37
C VAL A 1 5.52 1.10 -3.32
N GLU A 2 5.00 1.30 -4.55
CA GLU A 2 5.58 2.25 -5.51
C GLU A 2 5.78 3.66 -4.94
N HIS A 3 4.79 4.21 -4.22
CA HIS A 3 4.93 5.50 -3.53
C HIS A 3 6.21 5.63 -2.71
N PHE A 4 6.54 4.63 -1.89
CA PHE A 4 7.74 4.63 -1.06
C PHE A 4 9.01 4.26 -1.83
N LYS A 5 8.92 3.49 -2.93
CA LYS A 5 10.06 3.29 -3.84
C LYS A 5 10.46 4.61 -4.51
N ASP A 6 9.50 5.37 -5.00
CA ASP A 6 9.73 6.68 -5.62
C ASP A 6 10.22 7.70 -4.60
N GLU A 7 9.70 7.67 -3.39
CA GLU A 7 10.22 8.49 -2.29
C GLU A 7 11.67 8.13 -1.94
N PHE A 8 12.00 6.84 -1.83
CA PHE A 8 13.37 6.38 -1.59
C PHE A 8 14.30 6.83 -2.72
N LYS A 9 13.88 6.68 -3.98
CA LYS A 9 14.65 7.12 -5.15
C LYS A 9 14.90 8.62 -5.15
N ARG A 10 13.92 9.44 -4.73
CA ARG A 10 14.07 10.89 -4.59
C ARG A 10 15.00 11.28 -3.43
N LYS A 11 14.84 10.67 -2.26
CA LYS A 11 15.64 10.97 -1.05
C LYS A 11 17.10 10.53 -1.17
N TYR A 12 17.35 9.32 -1.66
CA TYR A 12 18.68 8.69 -1.64
C TYR A 12 19.33 8.56 -3.02
N LYS A 13 18.63 8.94 -4.10
CA LYS A 13 19.10 8.82 -5.50
C LYS A 13 19.51 7.38 -5.87
N LYS A 14 18.90 6.38 -5.23
CA LYS A 14 19.13 4.95 -5.45
C LYS A 14 17.84 4.25 -5.83
N ASP A 15 17.92 3.27 -6.73
CA ASP A 15 16.78 2.49 -7.19
C ASP A 15 16.70 1.15 -6.47
N LEU A 16 15.54 0.85 -5.89
CA LEU A 16 15.28 -0.43 -5.20
C LEU A 16 14.87 -1.54 -6.18
N SER A 17 14.55 -1.21 -7.44
CA SER A 17 13.93 -2.15 -8.39
C SER A 17 14.78 -3.37 -8.73
N GLY A 18 16.11 -3.27 -8.58
CA GLY A 18 17.05 -4.39 -8.79
C GLY A 18 17.41 -5.17 -7.54
N ASN A 19 16.83 -4.87 -6.37
CA ASN A 19 17.15 -5.52 -5.10
C ASN A 19 15.91 -6.19 -4.49
N ASP A 20 15.70 -7.46 -4.81
CA ASP A 20 14.55 -8.24 -4.34
C ASP A 20 14.48 -8.34 -2.81
N ARG A 21 15.63 -8.39 -2.13
CA ARG A 21 15.69 -8.42 -0.67
C ARG A 21 15.14 -7.12 -0.08
N ALA A 22 15.57 -5.97 -0.60
CA ALA A 22 15.08 -4.67 -0.19
C ALA A 22 13.58 -4.52 -0.49
N LEU A 23 13.14 -4.91 -1.69
CA LEU A 23 11.72 -4.85 -2.09
C LEU A 23 10.84 -5.72 -1.18
N ARG A 24 11.29 -6.93 -0.81
CA ARG A 24 10.54 -7.80 0.11
C ARG A 24 10.37 -7.15 1.48
N ARG A 25 11.44 -6.55 2.02
CA ARG A 25 11.37 -5.84 3.32
C ARG A 25 10.45 -4.63 3.25
N LEU A 26 10.53 -3.84 2.18
CA LEU A 26 9.64 -2.71 1.94
C LEU A 26 8.17 -3.15 1.84
N ARG A 27 7.88 -4.25 1.13
CA ARG A 27 6.53 -4.82 1.05
C ARG A 27 5.99 -5.20 2.43
N THR A 28 6.79 -5.89 3.25
CA THR A 28 6.38 -6.27 4.62
C THR A 28 6.08 -5.05 5.48
N ALA A 29 6.91 -4.00 5.43
CA ALA A 29 6.67 -2.77 6.18
C ALA A 29 5.45 -2.00 5.67
N CYS A 30 5.26 -1.92 4.35
CA CYS A 30 4.06 -1.32 3.75
C CYS A 30 2.79 -2.06 4.17
N GLU A 31 2.81 -3.39 4.24
CA GLU A 31 1.65 -4.18 4.67
C GLU A 31 1.31 -3.92 6.14
N ARG A 32 2.32 -3.78 7.01
CA ARG A 32 2.11 -3.36 8.40
C ARG A 32 1.49 -1.97 8.48
N ALA A 33 2.05 -1.00 7.76
CA ALA A 33 1.52 0.36 7.72
C ALA A 33 0.08 0.39 7.19
N LYS A 34 -0.24 -0.37 6.14
CA LYS A 34 -1.62 -0.52 5.62
C LYS A 34 -2.58 -0.97 6.72
N ARG A 35 -2.23 -2.02 7.46
CA ARG A 35 -3.07 -2.53 8.57
C ARG A 35 -3.24 -1.49 9.68
N THR A 36 -2.17 -0.76 10.00
CA THR A 36 -2.25 0.35 10.97
C THR A 36 -3.20 1.44 10.48
N LEU A 37 -3.15 1.81 9.20
CA LEU A 37 -4.04 2.82 8.61
C LEU A 37 -5.52 2.42 8.62
N SER A 38 -5.84 1.12 8.63
CA SER A 38 -7.22 0.65 8.79
C SER A 38 -7.82 1.07 10.14
N ALA A 39 -6.99 1.24 11.18
CA ALA A 39 -7.44 1.66 12.50
C ALA A 39 -7.05 3.12 12.84
N SER A 40 -5.89 3.58 12.38
CA SER A 40 -5.30 4.89 12.70
C SER A 40 -5.28 5.85 11.51
N THR A 41 -5.22 7.16 11.77
CA THR A 41 -5.17 8.20 10.72
C THR A 41 -3.79 8.37 10.10
N THR A 42 -2.74 7.85 10.75
CA THR A 42 -1.34 7.93 10.30
C THR A 42 -0.60 6.64 10.59
N ALA A 43 0.40 6.32 9.77
CA ALA A 43 1.31 5.19 10.00
C ALA A 43 2.74 5.56 9.58
N THR A 44 3.72 5.00 10.28
CA THR A 44 5.14 5.14 9.97
C THR A 44 5.68 3.85 9.34
N VAL A 45 6.57 4.00 8.37
CA VAL A 45 7.31 2.94 7.71
C VAL A 45 8.77 3.12 8.07
N GLU A 46 9.28 2.22 8.89
CA GLU A 46 10.65 2.22 9.39
C GLU A 46 11.32 0.91 9.01
N ILE A 47 12.46 0.99 8.34
CA ILE A 47 13.22 -0.16 7.88
C ILE A 47 14.72 0.12 7.99
N ASP A 48 15.38 -0.60 8.89
CA ASP A 48 16.84 -0.51 9.07
C ASP A 48 17.57 -1.16 7.89
N SER A 49 18.63 -0.55 7.40
CA SER A 49 19.47 -1.08 6.33
C SER A 49 18.66 -1.59 5.14
N LEU A 50 17.68 -0.79 4.69
CA LEU A 50 16.81 -1.14 3.57
C LEU A 50 17.62 -1.40 2.29
N TYR A 51 18.72 -0.69 2.11
CA TYR A 51 19.60 -0.82 0.95
C TYR A 51 21.07 -0.95 1.39
N ASP A 52 21.67 -2.11 1.12
CA ASP A 52 23.08 -2.37 1.36
C ASP A 52 23.92 -1.83 0.18
N LEU A 53 24.84 -0.92 0.45
CA LEU A 53 25.82 -0.46 -0.54
C LEU A 53 27.19 -1.08 -0.23
N LEU A 54 27.65 -1.94 -1.14
CA LEU A 54 29.03 -2.45 -1.27
C LEU A 54 29.53 -3.34 -0.11
N VAL A 55 30.18 -4.44 -0.48
CA VAL A 55 30.82 -5.42 0.42
C VAL A 55 31.83 -4.79 1.40
N PHE A 56 32.36 -3.59 1.07
CA PHE A 56 33.33 -2.87 1.88
C PHE A 56 32.75 -1.78 2.79
N GLN A 57 31.51 -1.32 2.58
CA GLN A 57 30.91 -0.23 3.36
C GLN A 57 29.74 -0.79 4.18
N ARG A 58 30.00 -1.11 5.47
CA ARG A 58 29.03 -1.73 6.38
C ARG A 58 27.83 -0.85 6.77
N LEU A 59 27.65 0.34 6.18
CA LEU A 59 26.59 1.25 6.56
C LEU A 59 25.42 1.14 5.57
N GLY A 60 24.43 0.34 5.91
CA GLY A 60 23.17 0.24 5.17
C GLY A 60 22.40 1.56 5.24
N ILE A 61 21.58 1.83 4.22
CA ILE A 61 20.69 2.99 4.22
C ILE A 61 19.40 2.64 4.96
N ASP A 62 19.16 3.30 6.09
CA ASP A 62 17.89 3.24 6.80
C ASP A 62 16.82 4.05 6.08
N PHE A 63 15.58 3.58 6.12
CA PHE A 63 14.44 4.27 5.54
C PHE A 63 13.38 4.56 6.61
N ASN A 64 13.04 5.85 6.76
CA ASN A 64 11.93 6.31 7.57
C ASN A 64 11.03 7.24 6.73
N SER A 65 9.74 6.92 6.70
CA SER A 65 8.70 7.77 6.12
C SER A 65 7.37 7.57 6.83
N SER A 66 6.51 8.58 6.80
CA SER A 66 5.16 8.54 7.37
C SER A 66 4.12 8.78 6.27
N ILE A 67 2.97 8.12 6.40
CA ILE A 67 1.83 8.29 5.50
C ILE A 67 0.54 8.49 6.30
N THR A 68 -0.35 9.34 5.79
CA THR A 68 -1.68 9.55 6.33
C THR A 68 -2.70 8.64 5.64
N ARG A 69 -3.80 8.32 6.33
CA ARG A 69 -4.91 7.55 5.75
C ARG A 69 -5.46 8.23 4.50
N ALA A 70 -5.66 9.54 4.54
CA ALA A 70 -6.12 10.30 3.38
C ALA A 70 -5.19 10.15 2.17
N ARG A 71 -3.87 10.19 2.37
CA ARG A 71 -2.92 9.99 1.27
C ARG A 71 -2.93 8.55 0.76
N PHE A 72 -3.09 7.58 1.64
CA PHE A 72 -3.22 6.18 1.25
C PHE A 72 -4.50 5.93 0.43
N GLU A 73 -5.63 6.49 0.87
CA GLU A 73 -6.92 6.38 0.17
C GLU A 73 -6.87 7.02 -1.22
N ASP A 74 -6.22 8.18 -1.35
CA ASP A 74 -5.97 8.85 -2.63
C ASP A 74 -5.15 7.97 -3.59
N LEU A 75 -4.06 7.36 -3.10
CA LEU A 75 -3.25 6.41 -3.88
C LEU A 75 -4.03 5.16 -4.32
N CYS A 76 -5.05 4.78 -3.56
CA CYS A 76 -5.88 3.61 -3.84
C CYS A 76 -7.20 3.96 -4.56
N GLY A 77 -7.45 5.24 -4.87
CA GLY A 77 -8.75 5.72 -5.35
C GLY A 77 -9.24 5.02 -6.62
N ASP A 78 -8.34 4.72 -7.57
CA ASP A 78 -8.69 3.97 -8.78
C ASP A 78 -9.15 2.55 -8.46
N TYR A 79 -8.49 1.86 -7.52
CA TYR A 79 -8.87 0.52 -7.11
C TYR A 79 -10.25 0.49 -6.44
N PHE A 80 -10.53 1.46 -5.57
CA PHE A 80 -11.84 1.55 -4.90
C PHE A 80 -12.98 1.81 -5.89
N ARG A 81 -12.75 2.67 -6.90
CA ARG A 81 -13.73 2.88 -7.98
C ARG A 81 -13.97 1.61 -8.79
N ASN A 82 -12.91 0.88 -9.11
CA ASN A 82 -13.01 -0.36 -9.86
C ASN A 82 -13.78 -1.46 -9.12
N CYS A 83 -13.87 -1.40 -7.78
CA CYS A 83 -14.71 -2.32 -7.00
C CYS A 83 -16.22 -2.16 -7.27
N LEU A 84 -16.68 -1.00 -7.76
CA LEU A 84 -18.10 -0.76 -8.03
C LEU A 84 -18.60 -1.47 -9.30
N GLY A 85 -17.74 -1.63 -10.31
CA GLY A 85 -18.12 -2.26 -11.58
C GLY A 85 -18.70 -3.67 -11.42
N PRO A 86 -18.06 -4.57 -10.66
CA PRO A 86 -18.62 -5.89 -10.36
C PRO A 86 -19.95 -5.84 -9.59
N VAL A 87 -20.12 -4.90 -8.65
CA VAL A 87 -21.35 -4.74 -7.88
C VAL A 87 -22.51 -4.34 -8.78
N GLU A 88 -22.30 -3.37 -9.66
CA GLU A 88 -23.30 -2.93 -10.64
C GLU A 88 -23.67 -4.05 -11.62
N LYS A 89 -22.68 -4.84 -12.06
CA LYS A 89 -22.91 -5.99 -12.93
C LYS A 89 -23.78 -7.04 -12.25
N VAL A 90 -23.48 -7.41 -11.00
CA VAL A 90 -24.26 -8.40 -10.25
C VAL A 90 -25.71 -7.96 -10.07
N LEU A 91 -25.93 -6.68 -9.73
CA LEU A 91 -27.29 -6.11 -9.63
C LEU A 91 -28.06 -6.19 -10.95
N LYS A 92 -27.39 -5.89 -12.06
CA LYS A 92 -28.00 -5.98 -13.40
C LYS A 92 -28.35 -7.42 -13.77
N ASP A 93 -27.44 -8.35 -13.50
CA ASP A 93 -27.61 -9.77 -13.82
C ASP A 93 -28.72 -10.41 -12.94
N SER A 94 -28.86 -9.97 -11.69
CA SER A 94 -29.94 -10.40 -10.79
C SER A 94 -31.28 -9.72 -11.05
N LYS A 95 -31.31 -8.69 -11.90
CA LYS A 95 -32.49 -7.83 -12.16
C LYS A 95 -33.05 -7.18 -10.90
N MET A 96 -32.20 -6.90 -9.92
CA MET A 96 -32.56 -6.25 -8.67
C MET A 96 -32.07 -4.80 -8.65
N GLY A 97 -32.87 -3.91 -8.07
CA GLY A 97 -32.46 -2.56 -7.73
C GLY A 97 -31.67 -2.55 -6.42
N LYS A 98 -30.99 -1.42 -6.15
CA LYS A 98 -30.27 -1.22 -4.88
C LYS A 98 -31.19 -1.25 -3.65
N GLY A 99 -32.47 -0.92 -3.82
CA GLY A 99 -33.48 -0.93 -2.76
C GLY A 99 -34.03 -2.32 -2.43
N ASP A 100 -33.76 -3.32 -3.27
CA ASP A 100 -34.19 -4.71 -3.05
C ASP A 100 -33.17 -5.49 -2.20
N ILE A 101 -32.10 -4.83 -1.72
CA ILE A 101 -31.08 -5.44 -0.88
C ILE A 101 -31.44 -5.18 0.59
N ASP A 102 -31.73 -6.25 1.32
CA ASP A 102 -32.04 -6.17 2.76
C ASP A 102 -30.78 -6.05 3.63
N GLU A 103 -29.68 -6.73 3.26
CA GLU A 103 -28.46 -6.79 4.07
C GLU A 103 -27.19 -6.77 3.21
N VAL A 104 -26.14 -6.11 3.71
CA VAL A 104 -24.80 -6.10 3.11
C VAL A 104 -23.81 -6.76 4.07
N VAL A 105 -23.32 -7.93 3.69
CA VAL A 105 -22.31 -8.66 4.46
C VAL A 105 -20.91 -8.41 3.87
N LEU A 106 -20.02 -7.84 4.67
CA LEU A 106 -18.62 -7.62 4.28
C LEU A 106 -17.76 -8.80 4.73
N VAL A 107 -17.09 -9.46 3.79
CA VAL A 107 -16.21 -10.61 4.06
C VAL A 107 -14.84 -10.38 3.43
N GLY A 108 -13.78 -10.67 4.20
CA GLY A 108 -12.37 -10.51 3.78
C GLY A 108 -11.63 -9.44 4.60
N GLY A 109 -10.29 -9.53 4.61
CA GLY A 109 -9.40 -8.64 5.37
C GLY A 109 -8.02 -8.49 4.75
#